data_AF-A0A5A8CRC7-F1
#
_entry.id   AF-A0A5A8CRC7-F1
#
_cell.length_a   1.000
_cell.length_b   1.000
_cell.length_c   1.000
_cell.angle_alpha   90.00
_cell.angle_beta   90.00
_cell.angle_gamma   90.00
#
_symmetry.space_group_name_H-M   'P 1'
#
loop_
_entity.id
_entity.type
_entity.pdbx_description
1 polymer ?
#
loop_
_entity_poly.entity_id
_entity_poly.type
_entity_poly.pdbx_seq_one_letter_code
_entity_poly.pdbx_strand_id
1 'polypeptide(L)'
;MPFLCLERCNSTSAEIHATIAQVGATSAMLGGVATERYNLGEGGRLVVGSDLTDSLPLLRAAGWPSDAPIIAMVSSYPYPPQFATWMREVFADPQPFVEQLVSEASQHGIAGFNIDWEPLSSTVQPGDAAAYAKFLGALGRALAPHGLSVTVDVATWSPLWSFPDLNATALPFIDGIMSMSTYTDSQGSWDRHLAEAIDAFGASGKLIVGLETTRINGTAYPEAQLRQRFDALKEAGMRRVGLWRAPVPSEWDSFLKGL
;
A
#
# COMPACT_ATOMS: atom_id res chain seq x y z
N MET A 1 8.55 2.30 -2.86
CA MET A 1 8.17 0.88 -2.68
C MET A 1 7.14 0.52 -3.74
N PRO A 2 7.42 -0.41 -4.67
CA PRO A 2 6.43 -0.87 -5.62
C PRO A 2 5.47 -1.87 -5.00
N PHE A 3 4.25 -1.85 -5.51
CA PHE A 3 3.22 -2.84 -5.27
C PHE A 3 3.21 -3.79 -6.45
N LEU A 4 3.42 -5.08 -6.17
CA LEU A 4 3.31 -6.13 -7.15
C LEU A 4 1.83 -6.35 -7.43
N CYS A 5 1.25 -5.53 -8.29
CA CYS A 5 -0.10 -5.73 -8.77
C CYS A 5 -0.07 -6.78 -9.89
N LEU A 6 -0.33 -8.03 -9.54
CA LEU A 6 -0.11 -9.20 -10.39
C LEU A 6 -1.44 -9.67 -10.97
N GLU A 7 -2.00 -10.76 -10.45
CA GLU A 7 -3.27 -11.33 -10.91
C GLU A 7 -4.44 -10.39 -10.71
N ARG A 8 -4.47 -9.62 -9.59
CA ARG A 8 -5.56 -8.64 -9.38
C ARG A 8 -5.56 -7.51 -10.42
N CYS A 9 -4.43 -7.35 -11.09
CA CYS A 9 -4.19 -6.43 -12.19
C CYS A 9 -4.30 -7.09 -13.58
N ASN A 10 -4.82 -8.32 -13.64
CA ASN A 10 -4.98 -9.14 -14.85
C ASN A 10 -3.66 -9.52 -15.54
N SER A 11 -2.56 -9.60 -14.78
CA SER A 11 -1.28 -10.05 -15.34
C SER A 11 -1.31 -11.54 -15.67
N THR A 12 -0.81 -11.89 -16.84
CA THR A 12 -0.55 -13.28 -17.23
C THR A 12 0.65 -13.85 -16.47
N SER A 13 0.76 -15.19 -16.43
CA SER A 13 1.91 -15.85 -15.79
C SER A 13 3.27 -15.37 -16.34
N ALA A 14 3.37 -15.13 -17.65
CA ALA A 14 4.59 -14.62 -18.27
C ALA A 14 4.93 -13.19 -17.80
N GLU A 15 3.93 -12.31 -17.72
CA GLU A 15 4.09 -10.94 -17.22
C GLU A 15 4.47 -10.91 -15.74
N ILE A 16 3.92 -11.82 -14.93
CA ILE A 16 4.27 -11.95 -13.51
C ILE A 16 5.74 -12.29 -13.33
N HIS A 17 6.25 -13.30 -14.04
CA HIS A 17 7.66 -13.69 -13.96
C HIS A 17 8.59 -12.57 -14.44
N ALA A 18 8.21 -11.88 -15.53
CA ALA A 18 8.97 -10.74 -16.03
C ALA A 18 8.99 -9.58 -15.01
N THR A 19 7.85 -9.29 -14.37
CA THR A 19 7.72 -8.26 -13.33
C THR A 19 8.59 -8.56 -12.13
N ILE A 20 8.57 -9.80 -11.63
CA ILE A 20 9.38 -10.21 -10.48
C ILE A 20 10.88 -10.12 -10.80
N ALA A 21 11.29 -10.58 -11.99
CA ALA A 21 12.68 -10.47 -12.42
C ALA A 21 13.14 -9.00 -12.52
N GLN A 22 12.29 -8.12 -13.04
CA GLN A 22 12.58 -6.70 -13.15
C GLN A 22 12.71 -6.02 -11.79
N VAL A 23 11.78 -6.29 -10.87
CA VAL A 23 11.81 -5.73 -9.50
C VAL A 23 13.04 -6.23 -8.74
N GLY A 24 13.43 -7.49 -8.94
CA GLY A 24 14.71 -8.01 -8.41
C GLY A 24 15.92 -7.22 -8.96
N ALA A 25 15.95 -6.95 -10.27
CA ALA A 25 17.04 -6.22 -10.93
C ALA A 25 17.12 -4.73 -10.53
N THR A 26 15.99 -4.08 -10.23
CA THR A 26 15.94 -2.66 -9.83
C THR A 26 15.95 -2.45 -8.32
N SER A 27 16.03 -3.53 -7.53
CA SER A 27 15.94 -3.54 -6.06
C SER A 27 16.88 -2.57 -5.36
N ALA A 28 18.07 -2.29 -5.91
CA ALA A 28 19.01 -1.32 -5.35
C ALA A 28 18.44 0.12 -5.24
N MET A 29 17.40 0.45 -6.01
CA MET A 29 16.70 1.74 -5.95
C MET A 29 15.43 1.69 -5.07
N LEU A 30 15.04 0.50 -4.62
CA LEU A 30 13.77 0.26 -3.94
C LEU A 30 14.00 0.02 -2.45
N GLY A 31 13.37 0.83 -1.60
CA GLY A 31 13.44 0.64 -0.14
C GLY A 31 12.61 -0.53 0.42
N GLY A 32 12.01 -1.36 -0.43
CA GLY A 32 11.08 -2.44 -0.05
C GLY A 32 10.12 -2.79 -1.18
N VAL A 33 9.31 -3.84 -1.02
CA VAL A 33 8.26 -4.28 -1.95
C VAL A 33 7.01 -4.74 -1.22
N ALA A 34 5.83 -4.43 -1.77
CA ALA A 34 4.54 -4.93 -1.28
C ALA A 34 4.01 -6.03 -2.22
N THR A 35 3.63 -7.19 -1.66
CA THR A 35 3.18 -8.35 -2.44
C THR A 35 1.69 -8.63 -2.25
N GLU A 36 0.98 -8.94 -3.34
CA GLU A 36 -0.34 -9.57 -3.28
C GLU A 36 -0.25 -10.94 -2.61
N ARG A 37 -0.99 -11.14 -1.51
CA ARG A 37 -1.01 -12.45 -0.83
C ARG A 37 -2.30 -12.72 -0.05
N TYR A 38 -2.77 -11.72 0.71
CA TYR A 38 -3.87 -11.94 1.63
C TYR A 38 -5.09 -11.07 1.30
N ASN A 39 -6.24 -11.57 1.73
CA ASN A 39 -7.50 -10.84 1.83
C ASN A 39 -7.99 -10.88 3.28
N LEU A 40 -8.79 -9.89 3.67
CA LEU A 40 -9.62 -10.01 4.87
C LEU A 40 -10.90 -10.78 4.51
N GLY A 41 -11.20 -11.83 5.28
CA GLY A 41 -12.42 -12.61 5.19
C GLY A 41 -13.33 -12.44 6.40
N GLU A 42 -14.47 -13.14 6.35
CA GLU A 42 -15.46 -13.20 7.44
C GLU A 42 -14.85 -13.54 8.80
N GLY A 43 -15.33 -12.87 9.86
CA GLY A 43 -14.90 -13.09 11.23
C GLY A 43 -13.47 -12.61 11.51
N GLY A 44 -12.91 -11.75 10.66
CA GLY A 44 -11.52 -11.33 10.80
C GLY A 44 -10.48 -12.36 10.37
N ARG A 45 -10.88 -13.34 9.56
CA ARG A 45 -9.96 -14.37 9.05
C ARG A 45 -9.03 -13.78 8.01
N LEU A 46 -7.73 -14.01 8.17
CA LEU A 46 -6.74 -13.75 7.14
C LEU A 46 -6.82 -14.87 6.10
N VAL A 47 -7.16 -14.53 4.86
CA VAL A 47 -7.35 -15.50 3.78
C VAL A 47 -6.20 -15.39 2.81
N VAL A 48 -5.45 -16.49 2.62
CA VAL A 48 -4.47 -16.60 1.54
C VAL A 48 -5.21 -16.66 0.21
N GLY A 49 -4.85 -15.80 -0.74
CA GLY A 49 -5.40 -15.83 -2.09
C GLY A 49 -4.97 -17.09 -2.83
N SER A 50 -5.88 -18.05 -2.96
CA SER A 50 -5.60 -19.35 -3.59
C SER A 50 -5.29 -19.27 -5.08
N ASP A 51 -5.69 -18.16 -5.70
CA ASP A 51 -5.53 -17.83 -7.11
C ASP A 51 -4.34 -16.89 -7.37
N LEU A 52 -3.64 -16.45 -6.31
CA LEU A 52 -2.50 -15.54 -6.41
C LEU A 52 -1.18 -16.32 -6.47
N THR A 53 -0.26 -15.85 -7.30
CA THR A 53 1.11 -16.37 -7.31
C THR A 53 1.79 -16.10 -5.97
N ASP A 54 2.42 -17.14 -5.40
CA ASP A 54 3.31 -16.96 -4.27
C ASP A 54 4.61 -16.26 -4.72
N SER A 55 4.58 -14.92 -4.67
CA SER A 55 5.68 -14.07 -5.14
C SER A 55 6.89 -14.05 -4.20
N LEU A 56 6.75 -14.47 -2.94
CA LEU A 56 7.84 -14.45 -1.95
C LEU A 56 9.04 -15.33 -2.36
N PRO A 57 8.90 -16.62 -2.67
CA PRO A 57 10.01 -17.45 -3.13
C PRO A 57 10.58 -16.97 -4.48
N LEU A 58 9.73 -16.44 -5.35
CA LEU A 58 10.15 -15.94 -6.67
C LEU A 58 11.01 -14.68 -6.56
N LEU A 59 10.65 -13.73 -5.69
CA LEU A 59 11.47 -12.55 -5.39
C LEU A 59 12.84 -12.95 -4.83
N ARG A 60 12.86 -13.90 -3.88
CA ARG A 60 14.12 -14.42 -3.31
C ARG A 60 14.99 -15.08 -4.37
N ALA A 61 14.40 -15.90 -5.24
CA ALA A 61 15.11 -16.53 -6.35
C ALA A 61 15.62 -15.52 -7.39
N ALA A 62 14.92 -14.40 -7.57
CA ALA A 62 15.33 -13.27 -8.42
C ALA A 62 16.41 -12.37 -7.78
N GLY A 63 16.91 -12.72 -6.59
CA GLY A 63 17.98 -11.99 -5.92
C GLY A 63 17.51 -10.77 -5.13
N TRP A 64 16.24 -10.72 -4.71
CA TRP A 64 15.76 -9.66 -3.83
C TRP A 64 16.66 -9.55 -2.58
N PRO A 65 17.13 -8.33 -2.22
CA PRO A 65 18.06 -8.16 -1.10
C PRO A 65 17.45 -8.67 0.20
N SER A 66 18.23 -9.45 0.96
CA SER A 66 17.77 -10.05 2.22
C SER A 66 17.46 -9.03 3.31
N ASP A 67 18.02 -7.82 3.18
CA ASP A 67 17.85 -6.69 4.09
C ASP A 67 16.78 -5.69 3.62
N ALA A 68 16.24 -5.84 2.41
CA ALA A 68 15.15 -5.01 1.91
C ALA A 68 13.79 -5.62 2.33
N PRO A 69 12.90 -4.85 2.99
CA PRO A 69 11.67 -5.38 3.54
C PRO A 69 10.72 -5.86 2.43
N ILE A 70 10.18 -7.06 2.62
CA ILE A 70 9.02 -7.55 1.88
C ILE A 70 7.82 -7.44 2.81
N ILE A 71 6.84 -6.63 2.44
CA ILE A 71 5.58 -6.51 3.18
C ILE A 71 4.45 -7.19 2.39
N ALA A 72 3.51 -7.81 3.09
CA ALA A 72 2.38 -8.47 2.45
C ALA A 72 1.13 -7.59 2.49
N MET A 73 0.46 -7.46 1.35
CA MET A 73 -0.80 -6.75 1.28
C MET A 73 -1.94 -7.62 1.80
N VAL A 74 -2.78 -7.02 2.66
CA VAL A 74 -4.08 -7.57 3.08
C VAL A 74 -5.16 -6.71 2.46
N SER A 75 -5.83 -7.24 1.44
CA SER A 75 -6.73 -6.45 0.60
C SER A 75 -8.21 -6.74 0.84
N SER A 76 -9.05 -5.83 0.35
CA SER A 76 -10.48 -6.04 0.20
C SER A 76 -10.88 -6.75 -1.08
N TYR A 77 -9.97 -6.96 -2.05
CA TYR A 77 -10.26 -7.68 -3.30
C TYR A 77 -10.85 -9.08 -3.06
N PRO A 78 -11.90 -9.53 -3.79
CA PRO A 78 -12.57 -8.90 -4.94
C PRO A 78 -13.73 -7.97 -4.55
N TYR A 79 -13.62 -7.26 -3.43
CA TYR A 79 -14.56 -6.24 -2.93
C TYR A 79 -15.96 -6.80 -2.61
N PRO A 80 -16.05 -7.81 -1.72
CA PRO A 80 -17.35 -8.38 -1.38
C PRO A 80 -18.25 -7.32 -0.71
N PRO A 81 -19.58 -7.32 -0.96
CA PRO A 81 -20.49 -6.36 -0.34
C PRO A 81 -20.48 -6.38 1.20
N GLN A 82 -20.06 -7.50 1.81
CA GLN A 82 -19.97 -7.70 3.25
C GLN A 82 -18.66 -7.18 3.85
N PHE A 83 -17.72 -6.66 3.05
CA PHE A 83 -16.38 -6.33 3.51
C PHE A 83 -16.36 -5.35 4.70
N ALA A 84 -17.20 -4.30 4.65
CA ALA A 84 -17.33 -3.36 5.76
C ALA A 84 -17.83 -4.02 7.07
N THR A 85 -18.62 -5.09 6.98
CA THR A 85 -19.02 -5.87 8.17
C THR A 85 -17.82 -6.60 8.76
N TRP A 86 -17.02 -7.26 7.93
CA TRP A 86 -15.82 -7.97 8.39
C TRP A 86 -14.80 -7.03 9.02
N MET A 87 -14.64 -5.83 8.47
CA MET A 87 -13.82 -4.79 9.09
C MET A 87 -14.31 -4.45 10.51
N ARG A 88 -15.61 -4.24 10.70
CA ARG A 88 -16.19 -3.93 12.02
C ARG A 88 -16.00 -5.08 13.02
N GLU A 89 -16.07 -6.33 12.57
CA GLU A 89 -15.75 -7.50 13.38
C GLU A 89 -14.31 -7.43 13.90
N VAL A 90 -13.34 -7.13 13.03
CA VAL A 90 -11.93 -6.96 13.44
C VAL A 90 -11.76 -5.74 14.37
N PHE A 91 -12.48 -4.65 14.14
CA PHE A 91 -12.38 -3.48 15.02
C PHE A 91 -12.87 -3.77 16.44
N ALA A 92 -13.89 -4.64 16.56
CA ALA A 92 -14.46 -5.03 17.84
C ALA A 92 -13.54 -5.98 18.61
N ASP A 93 -12.88 -6.91 17.92
CA ASP A 93 -11.93 -7.86 18.49
C ASP A 93 -10.74 -8.10 17.55
N PRO A 94 -9.68 -7.26 17.61
CA PRO A 94 -8.57 -7.32 16.65
C PRO A 94 -7.57 -8.45 16.96
N GLN A 95 -7.59 -9.02 18.16
CA GLN A 95 -6.53 -9.91 18.63
C GLN A 95 -6.40 -11.20 17.78
N PRO A 96 -7.49 -11.89 17.40
CA PRO A 96 -7.37 -13.05 16.52
C PRO A 96 -6.76 -12.73 15.15
N PHE A 97 -7.03 -11.53 14.61
CA PHE A 97 -6.45 -11.08 13.35
C PHE A 97 -4.95 -10.79 13.51
N VAL A 98 -4.54 -10.13 14.59
CA VAL A 98 -3.13 -9.87 14.92
C VAL A 98 -2.34 -11.17 15.02
N GLU A 99 -2.86 -12.18 15.70
CA GLU A 99 -2.18 -13.48 15.88
C GLU A 99 -1.94 -14.20 14.55
N GLN A 100 -2.91 -14.14 13.63
CA GLN A 100 -2.75 -14.66 12.28
C GLN A 100 -1.63 -13.93 11.52
N LEU A 101 -1.59 -12.60 11.58
CA LEU A 101 -0.54 -11.81 10.93
C LEU A 101 0.86 -12.13 11.49
N VAL A 102 1.01 -12.23 12.82
CA VAL A 102 2.29 -12.60 13.45
C VAL A 102 2.74 -14.00 13.03
N SER A 103 1.82 -14.95 13.00
CA SER A 103 2.09 -16.33 12.56
C SER A 103 2.59 -16.37 11.11
N GLU A 104 1.84 -15.75 10.19
CA GLU A 104 2.21 -15.69 8.78
C GLU A 104 3.57 -15.00 8.57
N ALA A 105 3.80 -13.90 9.29
CA ALA A 105 5.05 -13.18 9.16
C ALA A 105 6.26 -14.00 9.62
N SER A 106 6.13 -14.69 10.75
CA SER A 106 7.18 -15.59 11.24
C SER A 106 7.42 -16.77 10.29
N GLN A 107 6.37 -17.35 9.72
CA GLN A 107 6.47 -18.52 8.85
C GLN A 107 7.09 -18.18 7.50
N HIS A 108 6.75 -17.01 6.96
CA HIS A 108 7.11 -16.63 5.60
C HIS A 108 8.22 -15.60 5.52
N GLY A 109 8.71 -15.07 6.64
CA GLY A 109 9.73 -14.02 6.67
C GLY A 109 9.23 -12.73 6.04
N ILE A 110 8.00 -12.33 6.39
CA ILE A 110 7.39 -11.06 5.97
C ILE A 110 7.76 -10.00 7.01
N ALA A 111 8.20 -8.83 6.55
CA ALA A 111 8.65 -7.73 7.40
C ALA A 111 7.51 -6.87 7.96
N GLY A 112 6.29 -7.04 7.44
CA GLY A 112 5.12 -6.29 7.84
C GLY A 112 3.97 -6.41 6.87
N PHE A 113 2.93 -5.60 7.08
CA PHE A 113 1.71 -5.67 6.31
C PHE A 113 1.28 -4.32 5.78
N ASN A 114 0.78 -4.31 4.54
CA ASN A 114 0.07 -3.19 3.97
C ASN A 114 -1.44 -3.45 4.03
N ILE A 115 -2.18 -2.60 4.72
CA ILE A 115 -3.64 -2.71 4.82
C ILE A 115 -4.28 -1.94 3.66
N ASP A 116 -4.81 -2.69 2.70
CA ASP A 116 -5.47 -2.20 1.48
C ASP A 116 -6.99 -2.47 1.55
N TRP A 117 -7.64 -1.84 2.52
CA TRP A 117 -9.04 -2.11 2.85
C TRP A 117 -9.95 -1.06 2.24
N GLU A 118 -10.47 -1.37 1.05
CA GLU A 118 -11.35 -0.50 0.28
C GLU A 118 -12.79 -1.05 0.25
N PRO A 119 -13.63 -0.83 1.28
CA PRO A 119 -15.04 -1.17 1.20
C PRO A 119 -15.76 -0.27 0.19
N LEU A 120 -16.89 -0.75 -0.34
CA LEU A 120 -17.80 0.10 -1.11
C LEU A 120 -18.22 1.30 -0.26
N SER A 121 -18.04 2.53 -0.77
CA SER A 121 -18.36 3.76 -0.01
C SER A 121 -19.80 3.80 0.52
N SER A 122 -20.74 3.17 -0.18
CA SER A 122 -22.16 3.06 0.24
C SER A 122 -22.39 2.16 1.45
N THR A 123 -21.42 1.34 1.85
CA THR A 123 -21.50 0.41 2.99
C THR A 123 -20.85 0.98 4.25
N VAL A 124 -20.12 2.09 4.14
CA VAL A 124 -19.48 2.79 5.24
C VAL A 124 -20.54 3.52 6.07
N GLN A 125 -20.50 3.32 7.39
CA GLN A 125 -21.44 3.86 8.36
C GLN A 125 -20.78 4.99 9.17
N PRO A 126 -21.60 5.88 9.78
CA PRO A 126 -21.10 6.86 10.73
C PRO A 126 -20.30 6.18 11.85
N GLY A 127 -19.08 6.67 12.08
CA GLY A 127 -18.17 6.14 13.10
C GLY A 127 -17.15 5.12 12.59
N ASP A 128 -17.33 4.54 11.40
CA ASP A 128 -16.37 3.58 10.84
C ASP A 128 -14.99 4.20 10.63
N ALA A 129 -14.91 5.47 10.21
CA ALA A 129 -13.64 6.14 9.99
C ALA A 129 -12.80 6.26 11.28
N ALA A 130 -13.44 6.70 12.36
CA ALA A 130 -12.79 6.80 13.67
C ALA A 130 -12.43 5.40 14.23
N ALA A 131 -13.30 4.40 14.02
CA ALA A 131 -13.03 3.02 14.42
C ALA A 131 -11.85 2.42 13.65
N TYR A 132 -11.78 2.67 12.33
CA TYR A 132 -10.70 2.20 11.47
C TYR A 132 -9.36 2.80 11.88
N ALA A 133 -9.30 4.12 12.10
CA ALA A 133 -8.08 4.79 12.54
C ALA A 133 -7.61 4.28 13.93
N LYS A 134 -8.54 4.08 14.87
CA LYS A 134 -8.25 3.46 16.18
C LYS A 134 -7.73 2.03 16.03
N PHE A 135 -8.34 1.24 15.17
CA PHE A 135 -7.90 -0.12 14.86
C PHE A 135 -6.48 -0.13 14.29
N LEU A 136 -6.17 0.68 13.28
CA LEU A 136 -4.82 0.76 12.71
C LEU A 136 -3.78 1.14 13.76
N GLY A 137 -4.10 2.09 14.65
CA GLY A 137 -3.24 2.43 15.78
C GLY A 137 -3.02 1.26 16.75
N ALA A 138 -4.06 0.46 17.02
CA ALA A 138 -3.96 -0.74 17.84
C ALA A 138 -3.15 -1.85 17.16
N LEU A 139 -3.37 -2.06 15.86
CA LEU A 139 -2.65 -3.02 15.03
C LEU A 139 -1.15 -2.70 15.02
N GLY A 140 -0.76 -1.45 14.76
CA GLY A 140 0.64 -1.02 14.78
C GLY A 140 1.31 -1.28 16.13
N ARG A 141 0.63 -0.96 17.25
CA ARG A 141 1.15 -1.27 18.60
C ARG A 141 1.29 -2.76 18.87
N ALA A 142 0.38 -3.58 18.35
CA ALA A 142 0.39 -5.02 18.59
C ALA A 142 1.47 -5.73 17.76
N LEU A 143 1.76 -5.22 16.55
CA LEU A 143 2.76 -5.79 15.64
C LEU A 143 4.20 -5.29 15.91
N ALA A 144 4.37 -4.07 16.45
CA ALA A 144 5.69 -3.51 16.73
C ALA A 144 6.60 -4.37 17.64
N PRO A 145 6.11 -5.03 18.72
CA PRO A 145 6.93 -5.94 19.54
C PRO A 145 7.49 -7.14 18.78
N HIS A 146 6.88 -7.50 17.64
CA HIS A 146 7.34 -8.56 16.75
C HIS A 146 8.25 -8.05 15.62
N GLY A 147 8.61 -6.76 15.64
CA GLY A 147 9.41 -6.12 14.59
C GLY A 147 8.68 -5.98 13.26
N LEU A 148 7.35 -6.03 13.27
CA LEU A 148 6.52 -6.00 12.05
C LEU A 148 5.99 -4.60 11.78
N SER A 149 6.20 -4.11 10.55
CA SER A 149 5.72 -2.80 10.13
C SER A 149 4.27 -2.81 9.67
N VAL A 150 3.58 -1.67 9.79
CA VAL A 150 2.23 -1.47 9.23
C VAL A 150 2.23 -0.27 8.29
N THR A 151 1.84 -0.48 7.04
CA THR A 151 1.44 0.60 6.13
C THR A 151 -0.04 0.46 5.80
N VAL A 152 -0.66 1.54 5.32
CA VAL A 152 -2.08 1.54 4.97
C VAL A 152 -2.30 2.38 3.72
N ASP A 153 -3.12 1.87 2.80
CA ASP A 153 -3.60 2.63 1.65
C ASP A 153 -4.87 3.39 2.02
N VAL A 154 -4.91 4.67 1.66
CA VAL A 154 -6.00 5.59 1.99
C VAL A 154 -6.30 6.51 0.82
N ALA A 155 -7.54 6.98 0.71
CA ALA A 155 -7.91 7.92 -0.33
C ALA A 155 -9.03 8.87 0.10
N THR A 156 -9.24 9.95 -0.65
CA THR A 156 -10.25 10.96 -0.36
C THR A 156 -11.63 10.64 -0.96
N TRP A 157 -11.74 9.58 -1.77
CA TRP A 157 -13.00 9.17 -2.41
C TRP A 157 -13.88 8.26 -1.56
N SER A 158 -13.43 7.85 -0.36
CA SER A 158 -14.25 7.09 0.58
C SER A 158 -14.31 7.79 1.93
N PRO A 159 -15.50 7.84 2.57
CA PRO A 159 -15.64 8.43 3.91
C PRO A 159 -14.95 7.60 5.00
N LEU A 160 -14.49 6.37 4.71
CA LEU A 160 -13.73 5.55 5.66
C LEU A 160 -12.41 6.23 6.06
N TRP A 161 -11.72 6.85 5.12
CA TRP A 161 -10.36 7.34 5.31
C TRP A 161 -10.35 8.80 5.76
N SER A 162 -10.78 9.03 7.00
CA SER A 162 -10.68 10.35 7.64
C SER A 162 -9.22 10.70 7.93
N PHE A 163 -8.63 11.57 7.11
CA PHE A 163 -7.24 12.03 7.30
C PHE A 163 -6.99 12.62 8.70
N PRO A 164 -7.88 13.46 9.28
CA PRO A 164 -7.72 13.94 10.65
C PRO A 164 -7.67 12.80 11.68
N ASP A 165 -8.57 11.81 11.60
CA ASP A 165 -8.59 10.69 12.54
C ASP A 165 -7.35 9.81 12.38
N LEU A 166 -6.95 9.53 11.14
CA LEU A 166 -5.74 8.77 10.82
C LEU A 166 -4.49 9.45 11.38
N ASN A 167 -4.35 10.76 11.17
CA ASN A 167 -3.22 11.54 11.68
C ASN A 167 -3.17 11.52 13.22
N ALA A 168 -4.32 11.74 13.87
CA ALA A 168 -4.38 11.84 15.32
C ALA A 168 -4.23 10.50 16.04
N THR A 169 -4.71 9.39 15.45
CA THR A 169 -4.87 8.12 16.17
C THR A 169 -4.03 6.96 15.64
N ALA A 170 -3.80 6.89 14.33
CA ALA A 170 -3.09 5.78 13.69
C ALA A 170 -1.62 6.11 13.45
N LEU A 171 -1.34 7.29 12.87
CA LEU A 171 -0.01 7.72 12.43
C LEU A 171 1.11 7.57 13.48
N PRO A 172 0.88 7.80 14.79
CA PRO A 172 1.92 7.58 15.80
C PRO A 172 2.43 6.13 15.86
N PHE A 173 1.61 5.15 15.48
CA PHE A 173 1.85 3.73 15.72
C PHE A 173 2.07 2.88 14.47
N ILE A 174 1.76 3.40 13.28
CA ILE A 174 2.03 2.72 11.99
C ILE A 174 3.26 3.32 11.32
N ASP A 175 3.82 2.67 10.30
CA ASP A 175 5.07 3.06 9.63
C ASP A 175 4.86 3.93 8.40
N GLY A 176 3.64 3.91 7.83
CA GLY A 176 3.33 4.69 6.65
C GLY A 176 1.84 4.81 6.37
N ILE A 177 1.44 5.96 5.83
CA ILE A 177 0.13 6.17 5.19
C ILE A 177 0.40 6.44 3.72
N MET A 178 -0.12 5.59 2.85
CA MET A 178 -0.07 5.78 1.41
C MET A 178 -1.33 6.48 0.92
N SER A 179 -1.17 7.72 0.44
CA SER A 179 -2.28 8.41 -0.21
C SER A 179 -2.40 7.93 -1.66
N MET A 180 -3.51 7.28 -1.97
CA MET A 180 -3.93 6.92 -3.33
C MET A 180 -4.74 8.03 -4.00
N SER A 181 -5.09 9.11 -3.29
CA SER A 181 -5.77 10.27 -3.89
C SER A 181 -5.00 10.91 -5.04
N THR A 182 -3.68 10.69 -5.10
CA THR A 182 -2.80 11.13 -6.18
C THR A 182 -2.87 10.23 -7.43
N TYR A 183 -3.72 9.20 -7.44
CA TYR A 183 -4.03 8.40 -8.62
C TYR A 183 -4.99 9.18 -9.53
N THR A 184 -4.41 9.92 -10.46
CA THR A 184 -5.15 10.79 -11.39
C THR A 184 -4.29 11.12 -12.60
N ASP A 185 -4.93 11.38 -13.74
CA ASP A 185 -4.25 11.82 -14.96
C ASP A 185 -4.04 13.34 -15.07
N SER A 186 -4.69 14.11 -14.19
CA SER A 186 -4.67 15.58 -14.20
C SER A 186 -3.57 16.12 -13.27
N GLN A 187 -2.72 17.02 -13.78
CA GLN A 187 -1.72 17.67 -12.94
C GLN A 187 -2.36 18.50 -11.83
N GLY A 188 -3.37 19.32 -12.15
CA GLY A 188 -4.00 20.18 -11.15
C GLY A 188 -4.77 19.41 -10.08
N SER A 189 -5.31 18.23 -10.39
CA SER A 189 -5.89 17.34 -9.35
C SER A 189 -4.79 16.71 -8.51
N TRP A 190 -3.69 16.29 -9.15
CA TRP A 190 -2.55 15.71 -8.46
C TRP A 190 -1.91 16.69 -7.47
N ASP A 191 -1.68 17.95 -7.88
CA ASP A 191 -1.09 18.99 -7.02
C ASP A 191 -1.97 19.26 -5.78
N ARG A 192 -3.30 19.30 -5.97
CA ARG A 192 -4.25 19.49 -4.88
C ARG A 192 -4.19 18.32 -3.89
N HIS A 193 -4.23 17.08 -4.37
CA HIS A 193 -4.22 15.90 -3.51
C HIS A 193 -2.86 15.70 -2.81
N LEU A 194 -1.76 16.09 -3.46
CA LEU A 194 -0.45 16.15 -2.81
C LEU A 194 -0.48 17.14 -1.65
N ALA A 195 -0.94 18.37 -1.88
CA ALA A 195 -1.03 19.40 -0.84
C ALA A 195 -1.93 18.97 0.32
N GLU A 196 -3.11 18.41 0.03
CA GLU A 196 -4.04 17.88 1.04
C GLU A 196 -3.39 16.79 1.91
N ALA A 197 -2.65 15.86 1.31
CA ALA A 197 -1.97 14.80 2.04
C ALA A 197 -0.80 15.34 2.89
N ILE A 198 -0.04 16.32 2.37
CA ILE A 198 1.05 16.97 3.11
C ILE A 198 0.52 17.76 4.30
N ASP A 199 -0.56 18.53 4.12
CA ASP A 199 -1.19 19.28 5.20
C ASP A 199 -1.70 18.35 6.31
N ALA A 200 -2.20 17.16 5.94
CA ALA A 200 -2.71 16.20 6.90
C ALA A 200 -1.60 15.45 7.67
N PHE A 201 -0.53 15.02 6.99
CA PHE A 201 0.42 14.03 7.52
C PHE A 201 1.88 14.50 7.59
N GLY A 202 2.20 15.64 6.96
CA GLY A 202 3.55 16.18 6.84
C GLY A 202 4.41 15.46 5.79
N ALA A 203 5.22 16.22 5.05
CA ALA A 203 5.98 15.72 3.90
C ALA A 203 7.18 14.82 4.27
N SER A 204 7.86 15.09 5.38
CA SER A 204 9.06 14.35 5.80
C SER A 204 8.77 13.19 6.78
N GLY A 205 7.50 13.01 7.14
CA GLY A 205 7.07 12.05 8.14
C GLY A 205 6.79 10.67 7.55
N LYS A 206 5.64 10.13 7.91
CA LYS A 206 5.18 8.79 7.51
C LYS A 206 4.26 8.82 6.28
N LEU A 207 4.09 9.98 5.64
CA LEU A 207 3.38 10.07 4.37
C LEU A 207 4.15 9.36 3.25
N ILE A 208 3.45 8.52 2.51
CA ILE A 208 3.89 7.91 1.27
C ILE A 208 2.96 8.43 0.17
N VAL A 209 3.50 9.08 -0.85
CA VAL A 209 2.69 9.54 -1.98
C VAL A 209 2.56 8.39 -2.99
N GLY A 210 1.34 7.96 -3.26
CA GLY A 210 1.08 6.96 -4.30
C GLY A 210 1.28 7.57 -5.70
N LEU A 211 1.98 6.85 -6.56
CA LEU A 211 2.14 7.20 -7.97
C LEU A 211 1.69 6.04 -8.86
N GLU A 212 0.83 6.35 -9.83
CA GLU A 212 0.48 5.39 -10.86
C GLU A 212 1.59 5.29 -11.92
N THR A 213 2.08 4.09 -12.25
CA THR A 213 3.11 3.91 -13.29
C THR A 213 2.54 4.00 -14.69
N THR A 214 1.22 3.86 -14.82
CA THR A 214 0.46 4.02 -16.06
C THR A 214 -0.73 4.96 -15.81
N ARG A 215 -1.17 5.66 -16.85
CA ARG A 215 -2.40 6.44 -16.84
C ARG A 215 -3.62 5.54 -16.73
N ILE A 216 -4.78 6.12 -16.43
CA ILE A 216 -6.07 5.39 -16.28
C ILE A 216 -6.41 4.60 -17.55
N ASN A 217 -6.04 5.12 -18.72
CA ASN A 217 -6.25 4.45 -20.01
C ASN A 217 -5.17 3.41 -20.37
N GLY A 218 -4.24 3.10 -19.45
CA GLY A 218 -3.13 2.15 -19.64
C GLY A 218 -1.92 2.70 -20.40
N THR A 219 -1.92 3.96 -20.82
CA THR A 219 -0.76 4.56 -21.51
C THR A 219 0.30 5.08 -20.54
N ALA A 220 1.52 5.26 -21.00
CA ALA A 220 2.58 5.89 -20.20
C ALA A 220 2.28 7.37 -19.93
N TYR A 221 2.73 7.87 -18.78
CA TYR A 221 2.74 9.30 -18.49
C TYR A 221 3.74 10.04 -19.41
N PRO A 222 3.40 11.23 -19.94
CA PRO A 222 4.37 12.08 -20.62
C PRO A 222 5.52 12.47 -19.68
N GLU A 223 6.76 12.48 -20.18
CA GLU A 223 7.95 12.82 -19.38
C GLU A 223 7.81 14.19 -18.69
N ALA A 224 7.26 15.18 -19.39
CA ALA A 224 7.04 16.52 -18.82
C ALA A 224 6.12 16.49 -17.59
N GLN A 225 5.10 15.64 -17.60
CA GLN A 225 4.19 15.48 -16.46
C GLN A 225 4.88 14.74 -15.30
N LEU A 226 5.66 13.69 -15.60
CA LEU A 226 6.48 13.01 -14.57
C LEU A 226 7.44 13.98 -13.92
N ARG A 227 8.15 14.79 -14.72
CA ARG A 227 9.06 15.83 -14.22
C ARG A 227 8.37 16.80 -13.28
N GLN A 228 7.21 17.33 -13.67
CA GLN A 228 6.43 18.23 -12.80
C GLN A 228 6.07 17.57 -11.45
N ARG A 229 5.60 16.31 -11.47
CA ARG A 229 5.26 15.58 -10.24
C ARG A 229 6.48 15.35 -9.35
N PHE A 230 7.58 14.88 -9.92
CA PHE A 230 8.79 14.59 -9.15
C PHE A 230 9.49 15.86 -8.65
N ASP A 231 9.44 16.96 -9.39
CA ASP A 231 9.94 18.26 -8.92
C ASP A 231 9.10 18.76 -7.74
N ALA A 232 7.77 18.66 -7.81
CA ALA A 232 6.88 19.00 -6.71
C ALA A 232 7.13 18.13 -5.45
N LEU A 233 7.38 16.83 -5.62
CA LEU A 233 7.75 15.94 -4.50
C LEU A 233 9.06 16.40 -3.84
N LYS A 234 10.07 16.76 -4.63
CA LYS A 234 11.37 17.24 -4.12
C LYS A 234 11.25 18.59 -3.43
N GLU A 235 10.53 19.53 -4.04
CA GLU A 235 10.28 20.86 -3.48
C GLU A 235 9.54 20.77 -2.14
N ALA A 236 8.60 19.84 -2.02
CA ALA A 236 7.89 19.56 -0.78
C ALA A 236 8.75 18.81 0.26
N GLY A 237 9.92 18.29 -0.12
CA GLY A 237 10.80 17.52 0.77
C GLY A 237 10.26 16.11 1.07
N MET A 238 9.49 15.53 0.15
CA MET A 238 8.99 14.16 0.25
C MET A 238 10.15 13.15 0.23
N ARG A 239 10.03 12.10 1.03
CA ARG A 239 11.06 11.05 1.16
C ARG A 239 10.60 9.66 0.73
N ARG A 240 9.31 9.50 0.47
CA ARG A 240 8.69 8.18 0.27
C ARG A 240 7.61 8.26 -0.79
N VAL A 241 7.72 7.36 -1.76
CA VAL A 241 6.69 7.11 -2.79
C VAL A 241 6.32 5.64 -2.84
N GLY A 242 5.03 5.41 -3.08
CA GLY A 242 4.45 4.12 -3.43
C GLY A 242 4.25 4.06 -4.94
N LEU A 243 4.59 2.93 -5.57
CA LEU A 243 4.45 2.78 -7.01
C LEU A 243 3.41 1.69 -7.30
N TRP A 244 2.25 2.10 -7.80
CA TRP A 244 1.26 1.17 -8.34
C TRP A 244 1.22 1.34 -9.86
N ARG A 245 1.65 0.40 -10.68
CA ARG A 245 2.00 -0.99 -10.39
C ARG A 245 3.37 -1.34 -10.94
N ALA A 246 3.95 -2.41 -10.41
CA ALA A 246 5.04 -3.07 -11.10
C ALA A 246 4.54 -3.70 -12.44
N PRO A 247 5.38 -3.79 -13.48
CA PRO A 247 6.78 -3.35 -13.53
C PRO A 247 6.90 -1.82 -13.54
N VAL A 248 7.95 -1.29 -12.91
CA VAL A 248 8.21 0.16 -12.90
C VAL A 248 8.88 0.53 -14.23
N PRO A 249 8.33 1.43 -15.06
CA PRO A 249 8.94 1.76 -16.34
C PRO A 249 10.35 2.31 -16.16
N SER A 250 11.32 1.86 -16.96
CA SER A 250 12.73 2.23 -16.80
C SER A 250 13.00 3.73 -16.95
N GLU A 251 12.10 4.45 -17.61
CA GLU A 251 12.15 5.91 -17.75
C GLU A 251 12.00 6.62 -16.39
N TRP A 252 11.42 5.94 -15.39
CA TRP A 252 11.24 6.47 -14.04
C TRP A 252 12.53 6.42 -13.21
N ASP A 253 13.52 5.60 -13.59
CA ASP A 253 14.76 5.39 -12.82
C ASP A 253 15.47 6.70 -12.49
N SER A 254 15.53 7.62 -13.44
CA SER A 254 16.20 8.92 -13.25
C SER A 254 15.48 9.82 -12.24
N PHE A 255 14.15 9.70 -12.16
CA PHE A 255 13.33 10.46 -11.22
C PHE A 255 13.41 9.86 -9.81
N LEU A 256 13.36 8.52 -9.72
CA LEU A 256 13.41 7.78 -8.46
C LEU A 256 14.76 7.91 -7.75
N LYS A 257 15.89 7.93 -8.47
CA LYS A 257 17.23 8.15 -7.87
C LYS A 257 17.39 9.53 -7.23
N GLY A 258 16.56 10.50 -7.62
CA GLY A 258 16.65 11.88 -7.15
C GLY A 258 15.73 12.21 -5.99
N LEU A 259 14.99 11.23 -5.46
CA LEU A 259 14.06 11.37 -4.34
C LEU A 259 14.57 10.60 -3.12
#